data_AF-A0A4R8ZZP0-F1
#
_entry.id   AF-A0A4R8ZZP0-F1
#
_cell.length_a   1.000
_cell.length_b   1.000
_cell.length_c   1.000
_cell.angle_alpha   90.00
_cell.angle_beta   90.00
_cell.angle_gamma   90.00
#
_symmetry.space_group_name_H-M   'P 1'
#
loop_
_entity.id
_entity.type
_entity.pdbx_description
1 polymer ?
#
loop_
_entity_poly.entity_id
_entity_poly.type
_entity_poly.pdbx_seq_one_letter_code
_entity_poly.pdbx_strand_id
1 'polypeptide(L)'
;MLTADMDWVISPSWQGCGFASEAAQAMLEWLRSNGVNRFTSHILPAICASIRVAQNQALQATLSRKDGEIRWESQSPPSEVADVRARQGAVDFALVQRDGQRARLLISLPSSGAPQYWLYADPSDTADWVSQLLIWIDEEVFTGGLSGSRARLNIAGDSYVITENYGWRLEGAAEHARLSAAAAAGPSGWHAGGLN
;
A
#
# COMPACT_ATOMS: atom_id res chain seq x y z
N MET A 1 5.89 -13.29 4.65
CA MET A 1 4.51 -13.03 5.09
C MET A 1 3.59 -13.27 3.91
N LEU A 2 2.52 -14.07 4.04
CA LEU A 2 1.59 -14.37 2.94
C LEU A 2 0.31 -13.53 3.09
N THR A 3 -0.04 -12.82 2.02
CA THR A 3 -1.26 -12.01 1.92
C THR A 3 -2.19 -12.65 0.89
N ALA A 4 -3.49 -12.67 1.18
CA ALA A 4 -4.52 -13.06 0.22
C ALA A 4 -5.43 -11.85 -0.07
N ASP A 5 -5.67 -11.62 -1.36
CA ASP A 5 -6.71 -10.72 -1.82
C ASP A 5 -7.98 -11.53 -2.07
N MET A 6 -9.13 -11.01 -1.61
CA MET A 6 -10.36 -11.78 -1.48
C MET A 6 -11.54 -11.08 -2.14
N ASP A 7 -12.27 -11.89 -2.90
CA ASP A 7 -13.55 -11.52 -3.51
C ASP A 7 -14.60 -12.58 -3.21
N TRP A 8 -15.87 -12.18 -3.26
CA TRP A 8 -17.00 -13.08 -3.08
C TRP A 8 -18.17 -12.69 -3.98
N VAL A 9 -18.93 -13.70 -4.39
CA VAL A 9 -20.18 -13.54 -5.14
C VAL A 9 -21.22 -14.48 -4.54
N ILE A 10 -22.47 -14.02 -4.47
CA ILE A 10 -23.60 -14.83 -4.03
C ILE A 10 -24.80 -14.61 -4.95
N SER A 11 -25.55 -15.67 -5.24
CA SER A 11 -26.79 -15.57 -6.00
C SER A 11 -27.79 -14.63 -5.30
N PRO A 12 -28.53 -13.78 -6.03
CA PRO A 12 -29.55 -12.90 -5.47
C PRO A 12 -30.58 -13.63 -4.60
N SER A 13 -30.94 -14.87 -4.95
CA SER A 13 -31.90 -15.71 -4.20
C SER A 13 -31.46 -16.06 -2.77
N TRP A 14 -30.16 -15.90 -2.47
CA TRP A 14 -29.54 -16.26 -1.21
C TRP A 14 -28.95 -15.05 -0.46
N GLN A 15 -29.20 -13.84 -0.96
CA GLN A 15 -28.81 -12.60 -0.28
C GLN A 15 -29.64 -12.39 0.99
N GLY A 16 -29.03 -11.73 1.99
CA GLY A 16 -29.67 -11.49 3.29
C GLY A 16 -29.72 -12.68 4.24
N CYS A 17 -29.31 -13.88 3.80
CA CYS A 17 -29.30 -15.10 4.62
C CYS A 17 -28.00 -15.34 5.39
N GLY A 18 -26.97 -14.51 5.20
CA GLY A 18 -25.68 -14.64 5.91
C GLY A 18 -24.65 -15.58 5.27
N PHE A 19 -25.02 -16.38 4.25
CA PHE A 19 -24.14 -17.37 3.63
C PHE A 19 -22.82 -16.80 3.09
N ALA A 20 -22.82 -15.59 2.53
CA ALA A 20 -21.59 -14.96 2.06
C ALA A 20 -20.59 -14.69 3.20
N SER A 21 -21.08 -14.34 4.40
CA SER A 21 -20.23 -14.14 5.57
C SER A 21 -19.71 -15.45 6.15
N GLU A 22 -20.54 -16.49 6.18
CA GLU A 22 -20.14 -17.83 6.62
C GLU A 22 -19.07 -18.42 5.70
N ALA A 23 -19.29 -18.35 4.38
CA ALA A 23 -18.34 -18.83 3.39
C ALA A 23 -17.02 -18.06 3.43
N ALA A 24 -17.08 -16.73 3.56
CA ALA A 24 -15.88 -15.90 3.72
C ALA A 24 -15.11 -16.32 4.99
N GLN A 25 -15.79 -16.50 6.13
CA GLN A 25 -15.14 -16.90 7.37
C GLN A 25 -14.42 -18.25 7.23
N ALA A 26 -15.10 -19.26 6.67
CA ALA A 26 -14.50 -20.57 6.45
C ALA A 26 -13.27 -20.49 5.52
N MET A 27 -13.32 -19.66 4.48
CA MET A 27 -12.18 -19.40 3.60
C MET A 27 -11.02 -18.74 4.37
N LEU A 28 -11.28 -17.72 5.19
CA LEU A 28 -10.25 -17.06 6.00
C LEU A 28 -9.59 -18.05 6.98
N GLU A 29 -10.37 -18.89 7.66
CA GLU A 29 -9.85 -19.92 8.57
C GLU A 29 -8.95 -20.92 7.84
N TRP A 30 -9.38 -21.39 6.66
CA TRP A 30 -8.56 -22.26 5.83
C TRP A 30 -7.27 -21.57 5.38
N LEU A 31 -7.33 -20.34 4.89
CA LEU A 31 -6.15 -19.57 4.47
C LEU A 31 -5.18 -19.34 5.64
N ARG A 32 -5.69 -19.04 6.84
CA ARG A 32 -4.86 -18.92 8.06
C ARG A 32 -4.12 -20.21 8.36
N SER A 33 -4.80 -21.36 8.26
CA SER A 33 -4.16 -22.67 8.48
C SER A 33 -3.06 -22.98 7.46
N ASN A 34 -3.07 -22.32 6.30
CA ASN A 34 -2.07 -22.41 5.24
C ASN A 34 -1.03 -21.26 5.27
N GLY A 35 -0.95 -20.52 6.38
CA GLY A 35 0.08 -19.50 6.60
C GLY A 35 -0.22 -18.11 6.07
N VAL A 36 -1.43 -17.87 5.53
CA VAL A 36 -1.91 -16.53 5.20
C VAL A 36 -2.24 -15.78 6.49
N ASN A 37 -1.67 -14.60 6.66
CA ASN A 37 -1.83 -13.83 7.89
C ASN A 37 -2.33 -12.39 7.65
N ARG A 38 -2.57 -12.04 6.39
CA ARG A 38 -3.22 -10.78 6.00
C ARG A 38 -4.25 -11.03 4.90
N PHE A 39 -5.37 -10.35 5.05
CA PHE A 39 -6.50 -10.44 4.15
C PHE A 39 -6.86 -9.05 3.65
N THR A 40 -7.03 -8.92 2.34
CA THR A 40 -7.48 -7.69 1.70
C THR A 40 -8.72 -7.95 0.87
N SER A 41 -9.48 -6.89 0.60
CA SER A 41 -10.56 -6.88 -0.38
C SER A 41 -10.76 -5.46 -0.88
N HIS A 42 -11.18 -5.30 -2.12
CA HIS A 42 -11.48 -4.01 -2.73
C HIS A 42 -12.97 -3.89 -2.97
N ILE A 43 -13.60 -2.87 -2.38
CA ILE A 43 -15.07 -2.78 -2.31
C ILE A 43 -15.53 -1.39 -2.73
N LEU A 44 -16.38 -1.34 -3.75
CA LEU A 44 -17.10 -0.11 -4.12
C LEU A 44 -17.97 0.37 -2.94
N PRO A 45 -17.88 1.66 -2.53
CA PRO A 45 -18.64 2.20 -1.40
C PRO A 45 -20.17 2.04 -1.53
N ALA A 46 -20.66 1.96 -2.76
CA ALA A 46 -22.07 1.79 -3.07
C ALA A 46 -22.59 0.36 -2.78
N ILE A 47 -21.71 -0.63 -2.57
CA ILE A 47 -22.08 -2.04 -2.37
C ILE A 47 -22.15 -2.37 -0.88
N CYS A 48 -23.22 -1.91 -0.23
CA CYS A 48 -23.45 -2.12 1.21
C CYS A 48 -23.41 -3.60 1.65
N ALA A 49 -23.83 -4.53 0.78
CA ALA A 49 -23.80 -5.96 1.07
C ALA A 49 -22.36 -6.48 1.25
N SER A 50 -21.44 -6.11 0.36
CA SER A 50 -20.02 -6.48 0.46
C SER A 50 -19.34 -5.79 1.64
N ILE A 51 -19.68 -4.52 1.91
CA ILE A 51 -19.21 -3.82 3.12
C ILE A 51 -19.58 -4.61 4.37
N ARG A 52 -20.81 -5.13 4.46
CA ARG A 52 -21.24 -5.93 5.61
C ARG A 52 -20.46 -7.25 5.73
N VAL A 53 -20.18 -7.94 4.61
CA VAL A 53 -19.36 -9.16 4.62
C VAL A 53 -17.96 -8.84 5.14
N ALA A 54 -17.31 -7.79 4.64
CA ALA A 54 -15.99 -7.37 5.09
C ALA A 54 -15.95 -7.05 6.59
N GLN A 55 -16.93 -6.30 7.09
CA GLN A 55 -17.08 -6.00 8.52
C GLN A 55 -17.25 -7.27 9.36
N ASN A 56 -18.06 -8.23 8.90
CA ASN A 56 -18.26 -9.51 9.59
C ASN A 56 -16.97 -10.35 9.68
N GLN A 57 -16.02 -10.12 8.75
CA GLN A 57 -14.69 -10.74 8.79
C GLN A 57 -13.66 -9.92 9.59
N ALA A 58 -14.11 -8.89 10.32
CA ALA A 58 -13.26 -7.94 11.03
C ALA A 58 -12.24 -7.20 10.13
N LEU A 59 -12.57 -7.05 8.84
CA LEU A 59 -11.82 -6.14 7.96
C LEU A 59 -12.21 -4.68 8.27
N GLN A 60 -11.25 -3.79 8.15
CA GLN A 60 -11.44 -2.35 8.31
C GLN A 60 -11.17 -1.64 6.99
N ALA A 61 -12.00 -0.64 6.67
CA ALA A 61 -11.73 0.26 5.57
C ALA A 61 -10.45 1.05 5.84
N THR A 62 -9.59 1.13 4.83
CA THR A 62 -8.39 1.96 4.86
C THR A 62 -8.66 3.30 4.16
N LEU A 63 -7.65 4.17 4.12
CA LEU A 63 -7.68 5.37 3.30
C LEU A 63 -7.40 5.09 1.82
N SER A 64 -6.91 3.89 1.47
CA SER A 64 -6.55 3.53 0.09
C SER A 64 -7.80 3.36 -0.77
N ARG A 65 -7.79 4.05 -1.92
CA ARG A 65 -8.85 4.02 -2.93
C ARG A 65 -8.24 3.87 -4.32
N LYS A 66 -8.76 2.91 -5.11
CA LYS A 66 -8.36 2.66 -6.49
C LYS A 66 -9.60 2.35 -7.33
N ASP A 67 -9.72 2.97 -8.50
CA ASP A 67 -10.84 2.75 -9.43
C ASP A 67 -12.23 2.89 -8.77
N GLY A 68 -12.34 3.76 -7.76
CA GLY A 68 -13.57 3.98 -6.99
C GLY A 68 -13.81 2.96 -5.86
N GLU A 69 -12.97 1.94 -5.71
CA GLU A 69 -13.04 0.93 -4.66
C GLU A 69 -12.21 1.34 -3.45
N ILE A 70 -12.71 1.08 -2.24
CA ILE A 70 -11.96 1.25 -1.00
C ILE A 70 -11.30 -0.09 -0.66
N ARG A 71 -10.03 -0.06 -0.27
CA ARG A 71 -9.34 -1.24 0.26
C ARG A 71 -9.76 -1.49 1.71
N TRP A 72 -10.20 -2.72 1.97
CA TRP A 72 -10.49 -3.26 3.29
C TRP A 72 -9.43 -4.26 3.70
N GLU A 73 -9.01 -4.25 4.95
CA GLU A 73 -7.96 -5.15 5.42
C GLU A 73 -8.20 -5.71 6.82
N SER A 74 -7.70 -6.91 7.06
CA SER A 74 -7.71 -7.50 8.41
C SER A 74 -6.83 -6.67 9.33
N GLN A 75 -7.32 -6.34 10.52
CA GLN A 75 -6.50 -5.69 11.54
C GLN A 75 -5.21 -6.46 11.73
N SER A 76 -4.15 -5.69 11.63
CA SER A 76 -2.81 -6.16 11.74
C SER A 76 -2.18 -5.12 12.71
N PRO A 77 -1.43 -5.50 13.76
CA PRO A 77 -0.90 -4.54 14.74
C PRO A 77 -0.02 -3.47 14.06
N PRO A 78 -0.34 -2.17 14.14
CA PRO A 78 0.30 -1.14 13.33
C PRO A 78 1.83 -1.17 13.48
N SER A 79 2.52 -0.88 12.38
CA SER A 79 3.97 -0.69 12.42
C SER A 79 4.31 0.55 13.24
N GLU A 80 5.44 0.52 13.95
CA GLU A 80 5.85 1.61 14.82
C GLU A 80 6.79 2.56 14.08
N VAL A 81 6.55 3.86 14.19
CA VAL A 81 7.54 4.88 13.81
C VAL A 81 8.58 4.94 14.93
N ALA A 82 9.71 4.28 14.73
CA ALA A 82 10.75 4.15 15.74
C ALA A 82 11.69 5.35 15.83
N ASP A 83 11.80 6.16 14.77
CA ASP A 83 12.59 7.40 14.77
C ASP A 83 12.15 8.32 13.63
N VAL A 84 12.24 9.64 13.83
CA VAL A 84 11.98 10.66 12.80
C VAL A 84 13.06 11.74 12.88
N ARG A 85 13.67 12.06 11.74
CA ARG A 85 14.73 13.04 11.59
C ARG A 85 14.36 14.04 10.51
N ALA A 86 14.31 15.32 10.86
CA ALA A 86 14.22 16.38 9.87
C ALA A 86 15.54 16.50 9.09
N ARG A 87 15.45 16.66 7.77
CA ARG A 87 16.57 16.93 6.87
C ARG A 87 16.24 18.14 6.02
N GLN A 88 17.25 18.79 5.45
CA GLN A 88 17.01 19.90 4.54
C GLN A 88 16.25 19.38 3.31
N GLY A 89 15.01 19.82 3.12
CA GLY A 89 14.15 19.40 2.02
C GLY A 89 13.66 17.94 2.07
N ALA A 90 13.80 17.24 3.20
CA ALA A 90 13.36 15.87 3.34
C ALA A 90 12.99 15.52 4.79
N VAL A 91 12.20 14.47 4.97
CA VAL A 91 12.00 13.83 6.26
C VAL A 91 12.49 12.39 6.19
N ASP A 92 13.17 11.98 7.24
CA ASP A 92 13.82 10.68 7.35
C ASP A 92 13.18 9.92 8.52
N PHE A 93 12.43 8.84 8.25
CA PHE A 93 11.77 8.06 9.30
C PHE A 93 12.19 6.60 9.28
N ALA A 94 12.39 6.05 10.48
CA ALA A 94 12.59 4.64 10.71
C ALA A 94 11.26 4.00 11.09
N LEU A 95 10.90 2.93 10.39
CA LEU A 95 9.72 2.12 10.64
C LEU A 95 10.17 0.74 11.13
N VAL A 96 9.50 0.22 12.14
CA VAL A 96 9.63 -1.16 12.59
C VAL A 96 8.35 -1.89 12.24
N GLN A 97 8.49 -2.92 11.42
CA GLN A 97 7.40 -3.83 11.07
C GLN A 97 7.15 -4.84 12.17
N ARG A 98 5.98 -5.49 12.07
CA ARG A 98 5.49 -6.46 13.05
C ARG A 98 6.36 -7.71 13.17
N ASP A 99 7.13 -8.04 12.15
CA ASP A 99 8.08 -9.17 12.16
C ASP A 99 9.50 -8.76 12.62
N GLY A 100 9.65 -7.53 13.14
CA GLY A 100 10.92 -6.96 13.58
C GLY A 100 11.78 -6.39 12.45
N GLN A 101 11.32 -6.46 11.19
CA GLN A 101 12.05 -5.82 10.10
C GLN A 101 12.04 -4.31 10.25
N ARG A 102 13.22 -3.72 10.17
CA ARG A 102 13.41 -2.28 10.22
C ARG A 102 13.78 -1.74 8.86
N ALA A 103 13.22 -0.60 8.52
CA ALA A 103 13.73 0.19 7.41
C ALA A 103 13.69 1.66 7.73
N ARG A 104 14.58 2.37 7.05
CA ARG A 104 14.58 3.82 7.03
C ARG A 104 14.14 4.29 5.65
N LEU A 105 13.35 5.36 5.61
CA LEU A 105 12.91 5.98 4.37
C LEU A 105 13.29 7.44 4.41
N LEU A 106 13.87 7.93 3.31
CA LEU A 106 14.14 9.33 3.09
C LEU A 106 13.10 9.86 2.10
N ILE A 107 12.13 10.60 2.60
CA ILE A 107 11.04 11.18 1.81
C ILE A 107 11.38 12.64 1.54
N SER A 108 11.66 12.96 0.28
CA SER A 108 11.81 14.35 -0.15
C SER A 108 10.52 15.11 0.05
N LEU A 109 10.60 16.30 0.65
CA LEU A 109 9.47 17.20 0.77
C LEU A 109 9.18 17.87 -0.59
N PRO A 110 7.93 18.28 -0.87
CA PRO A 110 7.60 19.01 -2.09
C PRO A 110 8.51 20.23 -2.33
N SER A 111 8.94 20.89 -1.25
CA SER A 111 9.81 22.06 -1.29
C SER A 111 11.23 21.79 -1.84
N SER A 112 11.67 20.53 -1.93
CA SER A 112 12.99 20.21 -2.47
C SER A 112 13.03 20.15 -4.00
N GLY A 113 11.87 20.19 -4.67
CA GLY A 113 11.75 19.99 -6.12
C GLY A 113 12.07 18.58 -6.58
N ALA A 114 12.27 17.63 -5.66
CA ALA A 114 12.52 16.24 -6.00
C ALA A 114 11.21 15.52 -6.35
N PRO A 115 11.24 14.55 -7.28
CA PRO A 115 10.06 13.77 -7.64
C PRO A 115 9.42 13.11 -6.41
N GLN A 116 8.08 13.09 -6.39
CA GLN A 116 7.27 12.54 -5.30
C GLN A 116 6.72 11.17 -5.75
N TYR A 117 7.61 10.18 -5.85
CA TYR A 117 7.31 8.90 -6.49
C TYR A 117 6.14 8.11 -5.89
N TRP A 118 5.73 8.42 -4.65
CA TRP A 118 4.61 7.78 -3.95
C TRP A 118 3.25 8.43 -4.24
N LEU A 119 3.19 9.55 -4.96
CA LEU A 119 1.92 10.13 -5.37
C LEU A 119 1.31 9.29 -6.49
N TYR A 120 0.05 8.91 -6.32
CA TYR A 120 -0.75 8.27 -7.37
C TYR A 120 -1.75 9.23 -8.02
N ALA A 121 -1.93 10.43 -7.44
CA ALA A 121 -2.74 11.52 -7.97
C ALA A 121 -2.19 12.87 -7.48
N ASP A 122 -2.50 13.96 -8.19
CA ASP A 122 -2.17 15.30 -7.73
C ASP A 122 -2.90 15.60 -6.41
N PRO A 123 -2.18 15.89 -5.30
CA PRO A 123 -2.79 16.03 -3.99
C PRO A 123 -3.54 17.36 -3.88
N SER A 124 -4.76 17.34 -3.35
CA SER A 124 -5.58 18.55 -3.20
C SER A 124 -5.07 19.48 -2.09
N ASP A 125 -4.47 18.90 -1.05
CA ASP A 125 -3.90 19.62 0.09
C ASP A 125 -2.80 18.79 0.79
N THR A 126 -2.28 19.31 1.92
CA THR A 126 -1.24 18.62 2.69
C THR A 126 -1.75 17.32 3.34
N ALA A 127 -3.01 17.27 3.76
CA ALA A 127 -3.56 16.06 4.37
C ALA A 127 -3.71 14.95 3.34
N ASP A 128 -4.10 15.29 2.11
CA ASP A 128 -4.15 14.37 0.98
C ASP A 128 -2.75 13.88 0.59
N TRP A 129 -1.75 14.78 0.49
CA TRP A 129 -0.35 14.39 0.27
C TRP A 129 0.15 13.39 1.33
N VAL A 130 -0.13 13.65 2.62
CA VAL A 130 0.23 12.75 3.73
C VAL A 130 -0.53 11.42 3.60
N SER A 131 -1.80 11.47 3.24
CA SER A 131 -2.62 10.27 3.05
C SER A 131 -2.07 9.38 1.94
N GLN A 132 -1.72 9.96 0.78
CA GLN A 132 -1.10 9.23 -0.32
C GLN A 132 0.25 8.62 0.07
N LEU A 133 1.08 9.35 0.82
CA LEU A 133 2.33 8.82 1.37
C LEU A 133 2.08 7.63 2.32
N LEU A 134 1.13 7.75 3.24
CA LEU A 134 0.79 6.68 4.17
C LEU A 134 0.22 5.45 3.47
N ILE A 135 -0.61 5.66 2.44
CA ILE A 135 -1.10 4.60 1.57
C ILE A 135 0.07 3.90 0.90
N TRP A 136 0.97 4.64 0.24
CA TRP A 136 2.16 4.04 -0.39
C TRP A 136 3.04 3.28 0.60
N ILE A 137 3.27 3.82 1.80
CA ILE A 137 4.02 3.08 2.84
C ILE A 137 3.26 1.79 3.20
N ASP A 138 1.93 1.81 3.34
CA ASP A 138 1.17 0.58 3.54
C ASP A 138 1.34 -0.41 2.39
N GLU A 139 1.04 0.01 1.17
CA GLU A 139 0.98 -0.85 0.00
C GLU A 139 2.36 -1.39 -0.39
N GLU A 140 3.37 -0.53 -0.37
CA GLU A 140 4.66 -0.79 -1.01
C GLU A 140 5.79 -1.09 -0.03
N VAL A 141 5.62 -0.70 1.23
CA VAL A 141 6.60 -0.91 2.31
C VAL A 141 6.08 -1.99 3.27
N PHE A 142 4.80 -1.98 3.67
CA PHE A 142 4.23 -2.91 4.67
C PHE A 142 3.73 -4.25 4.13
N THR A 143 3.24 -4.35 2.89
CA THR A 143 2.66 -5.62 2.36
C THR A 143 3.68 -6.70 1.94
N GLY A 144 4.86 -6.71 2.59
CA GLY A 144 6.04 -7.48 2.18
C GLY A 144 7.13 -6.64 1.52
N GLY A 145 6.92 -5.32 1.43
CA GLY A 145 7.84 -4.35 0.83
C GLY A 145 9.21 -4.26 1.50
N LEU A 146 9.29 -4.34 2.83
CA LEU A 146 10.60 -4.34 3.51
C LEU A 146 11.36 -5.66 3.41
N SER A 147 10.77 -6.70 2.82
CA SER A 147 11.48 -7.95 2.60
C SER A 147 12.65 -7.77 1.61
N GLY A 148 13.42 -8.83 1.39
CA GLY A 148 14.63 -8.79 0.55
C GLY A 148 14.40 -8.40 -0.93
N SER A 149 13.16 -8.22 -1.37
CA SER A 149 12.83 -7.83 -2.75
C SER A 149 13.00 -6.33 -3.06
N ARG A 150 13.11 -5.45 -2.04
CA ARG A 150 13.29 -4.00 -2.29
C ARG A 150 14.76 -3.60 -2.42
N ALA A 151 15.01 -2.72 -3.38
CA ALA A 151 16.29 -2.06 -3.52
C ALA A 151 16.56 -1.16 -2.30
N ARG A 152 17.78 -1.25 -1.77
CA ARG A 152 18.21 -0.54 -0.56
C ARG A 152 19.54 0.12 -0.77
N LEU A 153 19.73 1.26 -0.12
CA LEU A 153 20.98 1.99 -0.07
C LEU A 153 21.47 2.07 1.37
N ASN A 154 22.74 1.76 1.61
CA ASN A 154 23.36 1.96 2.91
C ASN A 154 24.02 3.35 2.95
N ILE A 155 23.56 4.20 3.86
CA ILE A 155 24.10 5.55 4.08
C ILE A 155 24.53 5.66 5.54
N ALA A 156 25.82 5.90 5.78
CA ALA A 156 26.37 6.07 7.13
C ALA A 156 25.99 4.93 8.12
N GLY A 157 25.84 3.69 7.62
CA GLY A 157 25.46 2.51 8.42
C GLY A 157 23.95 2.26 8.54
N ASP A 158 23.10 3.19 8.11
CA ASP A 158 21.64 3.02 8.07
C ASP A 158 21.21 2.45 6.70
N SER A 159 20.30 1.46 6.71
CA SER A 159 19.72 0.87 5.50
C SER A 159 18.43 1.60 5.10
N TYR A 160 18.49 2.31 3.97
CA TYR A 160 17.38 3.06 3.40
C TYR A 160 16.70 2.26 2.29
N VAL A 161 15.37 2.22 2.30
CA VAL A 161 14.59 1.76 1.15
C VAL A 161 14.66 2.84 0.07
N ILE A 162 14.97 2.43 -1.15
CA ILE A 162 14.92 3.33 -2.30
C ILE A 162 13.44 3.55 -2.64
N THR A 163 12.99 4.81 -2.62
CA THR A 163 11.64 5.20 -3.01
C THR A 163 11.51 5.09 -4.52
N GLU A 164 10.54 4.31 -4.99
CA GLU A 164 10.27 4.06 -6.41
C GLU A 164 8.85 4.50 -6.76
N ASN A 165 8.53 4.59 -8.06
CA ASN A 165 7.19 4.97 -8.51
C ASN A 165 6.11 4.07 -7.89
N TYR A 166 5.01 4.70 -7.48
CA TYR A 166 3.83 4.05 -6.93
C TYR A 166 3.37 2.91 -7.85
N GLY A 167 3.10 1.73 -7.29
CA GLY A 167 2.65 0.55 -8.03
C GLY A 167 3.74 -0.19 -8.80
N TRP A 168 5.00 0.25 -8.72
CA TRP A 168 6.10 -0.40 -9.43
C TRP A 168 6.89 -1.37 -8.54
N ARG A 169 7.10 -2.59 -9.07
CA ARG A 169 7.95 -3.63 -8.47
C ARG A 169 9.13 -3.92 -9.41
N LEU A 170 10.32 -3.95 -8.84
CA LEU A 170 11.57 -4.24 -9.53
C LEU A 170 11.59 -5.68 -10.05
N GLU A 171 11.35 -5.90 -11.35
CA GLU A 171 11.65 -7.20 -11.99
C GLU A 171 13.16 -7.35 -12.30
N GLY A 172 13.91 -6.24 -12.47
CA GLY A 172 15.35 -6.26 -12.69
C GLY A 172 16.00 -4.88 -12.85
N ALA A 173 17.32 -4.81 -12.65
CA ALA A 173 18.09 -3.55 -12.59
C ALA A 173 18.17 -2.75 -13.90
N ALA A 174 18.12 -3.43 -15.06
CA ALA A 174 18.16 -2.76 -16.36
C ALA A 174 16.86 -2.01 -16.67
N GLU A 175 15.70 -2.61 -16.36
CA GLU A 175 14.41 -1.95 -16.55
C GLU A 175 14.20 -0.82 -15.54
N HIS A 176 14.71 -0.97 -14.31
CA HIS A 176 14.78 0.13 -13.34
C HIS A 176 15.47 1.36 -13.89
N ALA A 177 16.66 1.19 -14.49
CA ALA A 177 17.43 2.28 -15.04
C ALA A 177 16.69 2.98 -16.19
N ARG A 178 16.04 2.20 -17.07
CA ARG A 178 15.23 2.72 -18.18
C ARG A 178 14.04 3.54 -17.69
N LEU A 179 13.28 3.01 -16.72
CA LEU A 179 12.05 3.64 -16.23
C LEU A 179 12.31 4.81 -15.30
N SER A 180 13.39 4.77 -14.50
CA SER A 180 13.80 5.90 -13.66
C SER A 180 14.28 7.08 -14.52
N ALA A 181 14.99 6.80 -15.62
CA ALA A 181 15.34 7.81 -16.61
C ALA A 181 14.11 8.38 -17.33
N ALA A 182 13.09 7.56 -17.60
CA ALA A 182 11.83 8.01 -18.19
C ALA A 182 10.95 8.81 -17.20
N ALA A 183 10.91 8.41 -15.92
CA ALA A 183 10.19 9.12 -14.86
C ALA A 183 10.85 10.46 -14.50
N ALA A 184 12.16 10.61 -14.72
CA ALA A 184 12.86 11.88 -14.65
C ALA A 184 12.46 12.85 -15.79
N ALA A 185 11.70 12.41 -16.79
CA ALA A 185 11.34 13.22 -17.96
C ALA A 185 10.10 14.12 -17.76
N GLY A 186 9.50 14.20 -16.57
CA GLY A 186 8.52 15.25 -16.31
C GLY A 186 7.81 15.19 -14.95
N PRO A 187 7.30 16.34 -14.47
CA PRO A 187 6.60 16.46 -13.18
C PRO A 187 5.29 15.68 -13.09
N SER A 188 4.82 15.09 -14.20
CA SER A 188 3.52 14.42 -14.32
C SER A 188 3.56 12.89 -14.16
N GLY A 189 4.75 12.30 -13.97
CA GLY A 189 4.89 10.83 -13.89
C GLY A 189 4.21 10.10 -15.06
N TRP A 190 3.79 8.86 -14.82
CA TRP A 190 3.08 8.01 -15.81
C TRP A 190 1.65 8.51 -16.16
N HIS A 191 1.20 9.64 -15.59
CA HIS A 191 -0.15 10.18 -15.78
C HIS A 191 -0.29 11.11 -17.00
N ALA A 192 0.77 11.36 -17.78
CA ALA A 192 0.71 12.16 -19.01
C ALA A 192 0.00 11.46 -20.19
N GLY A 193 -0.84 10.45 -19.92
CA GLY A 193 -1.71 9.80 -20.90
C GLY A 193 -3.14 10.31 -20.78
N GLY A 194 -3.38 11.59 -21.09
CA GLY A 194 -4.73 12.15 -21.05
C GLY A 194 -4.85 13.46 -21.84
N LEU A 195 -5.50 13.35 -22.99
CA LEU A 195 -6.07 14.42 -23.84
C LEU A 195 -5.08 15.18 -24.75
N ASN A 196 -4.90 14.63 -25.96
CA ASN A 196 -4.80 15.44 -27.19
C ASN A 196 -6.22 15.83 -27.65
#